data_AF-A0A2G2ZYV3-F1
#
_entry.id   AF-A0A2G2ZYV3-F1
#
_cell.length_a   1.000
_cell.length_b   1.000
_cell.length_c   1.000
_cell.angle_alpha   90.00
_cell.angle_beta   90.00
_cell.angle_gamma   90.00
#
_symmetry.space_group_name_H-M   'P 1'
#
loop_
_entity.id
_entity.type
_entity.pdbx_description
1 polymer ?
#
loop_
_entity_poly.entity_id
_entity_poly.type
_entity_poly.pdbx_seq_one_letter_code
_entity_poly.pdbx_strand_id
1 'polypeptide(L)'
;MGQCNILLASTLVSFLPNLEVLSLRCTMLSKPTLVIILEGLKKLRVLNISHCIITEDDPPTPMKFMTELDKTILEKASRLDEFLTCMIDSCIMCQCTLDDKGEKRWRRYEDQ
;
A
#
# COMPACT_ATOMS: atom_id res chain seq x y z
N MET A 1 -0.64 7.87 8.99
CA MET A 1 0.17 6.62 9.00
C MET A 1 1.55 6.89 8.42
N GLY A 2 2.47 5.93 8.40
CA GLY A 2 3.72 6.09 7.64
C GLY A 2 3.44 6.20 6.13
N GLN A 3 4.17 7.04 5.41
CA GLN A 3 4.03 7.20 3.97
C GLN A 3 5.14 6.47 3.22
N CYS A 4 4.77 5.63 2.27
CA CYS A 4 5.67 5.12 1.25
C CYS A 4 5.42 5.92 -0.01
N ASN A 5 6.34 6.81 -0.35
CA ASN A 5 6.26 7.66 -1.53
C ASN A 5 7.22 7.15 -2.62
N ILE A 6 7.15 7.77 -3.80
CA ILE A 6 7.98 7.43 -4.96
C ILE A 6 9.48 7.43 -4.60
N LEU A 7 9.95 8.43 -3.85
CA LEU A 7 11.36 8.52 -3.46
C LEU A 7 11.81 7.31 -2.63
N LEU A 8 11.00 6.89 -1.65
CA LEU A 8 11.29 5.72 -0.84
C LEU A 8 11.28 4.45 -1.70
N ALA A 9 10.28 4.27 -2.56
CA ALA A 9 10.19 3.13 -3.47
C ALA A 9 11.41 3.05 -4.41
N SER A 10 11.79 4.17 -5.03
CA SER A 10 12.99 4.22 -5.88
C SER A 10 14.26 3.90 -5.09
N THR A 11 14.38 4.40 -3.85
CA THR A 11 15.52 4.09 -2.97
C THR A 11 15.58 2.60 -2.65
N LEU A 12 14.46 1.96 -2.32
CA LEU A 12 14.40 0.51 -2.09
C LEU A 12 14.88 -0.26 -3.32
N VAL A 13 14.42 0.13 -4.51
CA VAL A 13 14.81 -0.50 -5.78
C VAL A 13 16.32 -0.33 -6.05
N SER A 14 16.87 0.86 -5.82
CA SER A 14 18.28 1.14 -6.11
C SER A 14 19.24 0.44 -5.14
N PHE A 15 18.91 0.41 -3.85
CA PHE A 15 19.85 -0.04 -2.82
C PHE A 15 19.58 -1.46 -2.31
N LEU A 16 18.39 -2.01 -2.53
CA LEU A 16 18.01 -3.36 -2.10
C LEU A 16 17.50 -4.21 -3.29
N PRO A 17 18.27 -4.36 -4.38
CA PRO A 17 17.80 -5.05 -5.59
C PRO A 17 17.52 -6.56 -5.39
N ASN A 18 18.04 -7.13 -4.31
CA ASN A 18 17.85 -8.54 -3.94
C ASN A 18 16.79 -8.75 -2.85
N LEU A 19 15.99 -7.73 -2.51
CA LEU A 19 14.97 -7.86 -1.48
C LEU A 19 13.90 -8.88 -1.90
N GLU A 20 13.74 -9.95 -1.11
CA GLU A 20 12.75 -11.01 -1.38
C GLU A 20 11.43 -10.80 -0.65
N VAL A 21 11.45 -10.12 0.50
CA VAL A 21 10.27 -9.91 1.35
C VAL A 21 10.14 -8.44 1.70
N LEU A 22 8.99 -7.85 1.42
CA LEU A 22 8.66 -6.47 1.78
C LEU A 22 7.29 -6.42 2.44
N SER A 23 7.21 -5.80 3.63
CA SER A 23 5.95 -5.49 4.28
C SER A 23 5.78 -3.99 4.40
N LEU A 24 4.68 -3.50 3.86
CA LEU A 24 4.20 -2.12 3.94
C LEU A 24 2.88 -2.05 4.70
N ARG A 25 2.52 -3.05 5.49
CA ARG A 25 1.27 -3.11 6.26
C ARG A 25 0.97 -1.79 6.98
N CYS A 26 -0.27 -1.32 6.94
CA CYS A 26 -0.72 -0.07 7.58
C CYS A 26 0.06 1.19 7.14
N THR A 27 0.46 1.27 5.87
CA THR A 27 1.08 2.47 5.29
C THR A 27 0.16 3.14 4.26
N MET A 28 0.44 4.41 3.95
CA MET A 28 -0.16 5.10 2.81
C MET A 28 0.81 5.08 1.65
N LEU A 29 0.31 4.77 0.46
CA LEU A 29 1.10 4.80 -0.77
C LEU A 29 0.22 5.14 -1.97
N SER A 30 0.83 5.55 -3.07
CA SER A 30 0.13 5.76 -4.33
C SER A 30 0.29 4.56 -5.26
N LYS A 31 -0.63 4.38 -6.20
CA LYS A 31 -0.54 3.37 -7.25
C LYS A 31 0.80 3.46 -8.02
N PRO A 32 1.30 4.64 -8.44
CA PRO A 32 2.64 4.76 -9.02
C PRO A 32 3.75 4.21 -8.13
N THR A 33 3.69 4.49 -6.82
CA THR A 33 4.66 3.96 -5.85
C THR A 33 4.63 2.42 -5.82
N LEU A 34 3.45 1.83 -5.79
CA LEU A 34 3.29 0.37 -5.81
C LEU A 34 3.82 -0.25 -7.10
N VAL A 35 3.58 0.39 -8.26
CA VAL A 35 4.13 -0.04 -9.55
C VAL A 35 5.65 -0.02 -9.54
N ILE A 36 6.29 1.03 -9.02
CA ILE A 36 7.76 1.12 -8.91
C ILE A 36 8.32 -0.04 -8.09
N ILE A 37 7.70 -0.34 -6.94
CA ILE A 37 8.12 -1.45 -6.07
C ILE A 37 8.03 -2.76 -6.81
N LEU A 38 6.85 -3.06 -7.39
CA LEU A 38 6.63 -4.30 -8.10
C LEU A 38 7.64 -4.42 -9.24
N GLU A 39 7.73 -3.43 -10.13
CA GLU A 39 8.60 -3.52 -11.30
C GLU A 39 10.08 -3.47 -10.97
N GLY A 40 10.50 -2.70 -9.97
CA GLY A 40 11.92 -2.51 -9.66
C GLY A 40 12.53 -3.64 -8.83
N LEU A 41 11.80 -4.20 -7.87
CA LEU A 41 12.27 -5.31 -7.03
C LEU A 41 12.04 -6.65 -7.73
N LYS A 42 12.92 -6.97 -8.68
CA LYS A 42 12.79 -8.17 -9.53
C LYS A 42 12.82 -9.50 -8.77
N LYS A 43 13.47 -9.54 -7.60
CA LYS A 43 13.57 -10.74 -6.74
C LYS A 43 12.52 -10.79 -5.64
N LEU A 44 11.59 -9.83 -5.61
CA LEU A 44 10.54 -9.83 -4.60
C LEU A 44 9.64 -11.05 -4.78
N ARG A 45 9.43 -11.79 -3.69
CA ARG A 45 8.61 -13.00 -3.63
C ARG A 45 7.39 -12.80 -2.74
N VAL A 46 7.53 -12.01 -1.68
CA VAL A 46 6.45 -11.72 -0.73
C VAL A 46 6.25 -10.23 -0.61
N LEU A 47 5.01 -9.77 -0.86
CA LEU A 47 4.60 -8.40 -0.63
C LEU A 47 3.36 -8.36 0.27
N ASN A 48 3.46 -7.63 1.38
CA ASN A 48 2.35 -7.39 2.28
C ASN A 48 1.94 -5.91 2.25
N ILE A 49 0.73 -5.66 1.75
CA ILE A 49 0.07 -4.34 1.72
C ILE A 49 -1.28 -4.39 2.46
N SER A 50 -1.43 -5.27 3.44
CA SER A 50 -2.66 -5.35 4.22
C SER A 50 -2.91 -4.05 4.98
N HIS A 51 -4.17 -3.58 4.98
CA HIS A 51 -4.61 -2.36 5.64
C HIS A 51 -3.88 -1.09 5.18
N CYS A 52 -3.39 -1.08 3.94
CA CYS A 52 -2.84 0.12 3.33
C CYS A 52 -3.96 1.02 2.79
N ILE A 53 -3.72 2.33 2.78
CA ILE A 53 -4.48 3.26 1.94
C ILE A 53 -3.70 3.43 0.64
N ILE A 54 -4.34 3.12 -0.48
CA ILE A 54 -3.77 3.32 -1.80
C ILE A 54 -4.49 4.45 -2.51
N THR A 55 -3.75 5.47 -2.95
CA THR A 55 -4.29 6.56 -3.77
C THR A 55 -4.04 6.31 -5.25
N GLU A 56 -4.94 6.79 -6.12
CA GLU A 56 -4.75 6.69 -7.57
C GLU A 56 -3.52 7.48 -8.06
N ASP A 57 -3.30 8.69 -7.52
CA ASP A 57 -2.27 9.64 -7.95
C ASP A 57 -1.47 10.27 -6.78
N ASP A 58 -0.34 10.92 -7.12
CA ASP A 58 0.48 11.84 -6.30
C ASP A 58 0.24 13.28 -6.84
N PRO A 59 0.07 14.34 -6.00
CA PRO A 59 -1.11 15.26 -5.99
C PRO A 59 -1.12 16.42 -7.03
N PRO A 60 -2.23 17.25 -7.18
CA PRO A 60 -3.39 17.40 -6.26
C PRO A 60 -4.83 17.42 -6.84
N THR A 61 -5.68 16.71 -6.10
CA THR A 61 -7.10 16.94 -5.73
C THR A 61 -8.25 16.80 -6.75
N PRO A 62 -9.34 16.08 -6.36
CA PRO A 62 -9.58 15.40 -5.07
C PRO A 62 -8.80 14.08 -4.91
N MET A 63 -8.35 13.78 -3.68
CA MET A 63 -7.66 12.53 -3.33
C MET A 63 -8.61 11.35 -3.51
N LYS A 64 -8.38 10.51 -4.53
CA LYS A 64 -9.15 9.30 -4.78
C LYS A 64 -8.46 8.09 -4.15
N PHE A 65 -9.16 7.45 -3.23
CA PHE A 65 -8.74 6.20 -2.62
C PHE A 65 -9.22 5.04 -3.50
N MET A 66 -8.33 4.07 -3.72
CA MET A 66 -8.70 2.83 -4.40
C MET A 66 -9.43 1.93 -3.41
N THR A 67 -10.69 1.59 -3.74
CA THR A 67 -11.48 0.59 -2.99
C THR A 67 -11.09 -0.83 -3.37
N GLU A 68 -10.58 -1.04 -4.58
CA GLU A 68 -10.11 -2.32 -5.08
C GLU A 68 -8.78 -2.17 -5.82
N LEU A 69 -7.99 -3.25 -5.89
CA LEU A 69 -6.77 -3.27 -6.69
C LEU A 69 -7.09 -3.37 -8.18
N ASP A 70 -6.50 -2.47 -8.95
CA ASP A 70 -6.60 -2.52 -10.41
C ASP A 70 -5.99 -3.80 -10.98
N LYS A 71 -6.57 -4.28 -12.09
CA LYS A 71 -6.07 -5.46 -12.84
C LYS A 71 -4.57 -5.38 -13.13
N THR A 72 -4.07 -4.20 -13.48
CA THR A 72 -2.65 -4.01 -13.76
C THR A 72 -1.76 -4.29 -12.54
N ILE A 73 -2.20 -3.95 -11.32
CA ILE A 73 -1.46 -4.26 -10.10
C ILE A 73 -1.48 -5.76 -9.85
N LEU A 74 -2.65 -6.39 -10.00
CA LEU A 74 -2.80 -7.84 -9.83
C LEU A 74 -1.93 -8.61 -10.83
N GLU A 75 -1.91 -8.22 -12.10
CA GLU A 75 -1.03 -8.80 -13.13
C GLU A 75 0.45 -8.64 -12.76
N LYS A 76 0.87 -7.46 -12.31
CA LYS A 76 2.26 -7.22 -11.91
C LYS A 76 2.65 -8.02 -10.65
N ALA A 77 1.72 -8.24 -9.73
CA ALA A 77 1.91 -9.01 -8.52
C ALA A 77 1.81 -10.52 -8.73
N SER A 78 1.32 -10.99 -9.89
CA SER A 78 1.16 -12.43 -10.19
C SER A 78 2.45 -13.25 -10.15
N ARG A 79 3.62 -12.60 -10.24
CA ARG A 79 4.92 -13.27 -10.08
C ARG A 79 5.31 -13.56 -8.63
N LEU A 80 4.63 -12.95 -7.67
CA LEU A 80 4.93 -13.11 -6.25
C LEU A 80 4.42 -14.47 -5.78
N ASP A 81 5.18 -15.11 -4.91
CA ASP A 81 4.74 -16.33 -4.23
C ASP A 81 3.59 -16.02 -3.28
N GLU A 82 3.66 -14.87 -2.58
CA GLU A 82 2.62 -14.41 -1.66
C GLU A 82 2.36 -12.91 -1.83
N PHE A 83 1.08 -12.57 -2.02
CA PHE A 83 0.61 -11.19 -2.08
C PHE A 83 -0.52 -10.97 -1.07
N LEU A 84 -0.17 -10.42 0.08
CA LEU A 84 -1.08 -10.20 1.19
C LEU A 84 -1.73 -8.83 1.07
N THR A 85 -3.06 -8.82 0.89
CA THR A 85 -3.85 -7.60 0.72
C THR A 85 -5.03 -7.64 1.68
N CYS A 86 -5.52 -6.47 2.07
CA CYS A 86 -6.76 -6.36 2.85
C CYS A 86 -7.41 -5.03 2.48
N MET A 87 -8.45 -5.10 1.64
CA MET A 87 -9.21 -3.96 1.13
C MET A 87 -10.71 -4.15 1.35
N ILE A 88 -11.08 -4.91 2.40
CA ILE A 88 -12.46 -5.29 2.65
C ILE A 88 -13.08 -4.32 3.64
N ASP A 89 -14.28 -3.84 3.33
CA ASP A 89 -15.09 -2.97 4.19
C ASP A 89 -15.45 -3.61 5.54
N SER A 90 -15.40 -4.95 5.64
CA SER A 90 -15.65 -5.69 6.87
C SER A 90 -14.44 -5.70 7.83
N CYS A 91 -13.28 -5.22 7.39
CA CYS A 91 -12.11 -5.14 8.26
C CYS A 91 -12.14 -3.83 9.06
N ILE A 92 -12.34 -3.93 10.38
CA ILE A 92 -12.35 -2.78 11.30
C ILE A 92 -11.10 -1.90 11.12
N MET A 93 -9.92 -2.51 10.94
CA MET A 93 -8.68 -1.76 10.72
C MET A 93 -8.70 -0.97 9.41
N CYS A 94 -9.24 -1.54 8.33
CA CYS A 94 -9.35 -0.82 7.05
C CYS A 94 -10.41 0.27 7.13
N GLN A 95 -11.54 0.00 7.78
CA GLN A 95 -12.63 0.95 7.98
C GLN A 95 -12.16 2.16 8.79
N CYS A 96 -11.57 1.96 9.97
CA CYS A 96 -11.01 3.05 10.78
C CYS A 96 -9.95 3.86 10.01
N THR A 97 -9.11 3.16 9.24
CA THR A 97 -8.05 3.78 8.44
C THR A 97 -8.60 4.69 7.33
N LEU A 98 -9.69 4.27 6.67
CA LEU A 98 -10.40 5.07 5.66
C LEU A 98 -11.18 6.23 6.29
N ASP A 99 -11.91 5.98 7.38
CA ASP A 99 -12.70 6.98 8.10
C ASP A 99 -11.83 8.13 8.64
N ASP A 100 -10.64 7.77 9.12
CA ASP A 100 -9.66 8.76 9.58
C ASP A 100 -8.87 9.38 8.42
N LYS A 101 -9.11 8.97 7.16
CA LYS A 101 -8.34 9.39 5.97
C LYS A 101 -6.82 9.22 6.15
N GLY A 102 -6.40 8.23 6.94
CA GLY A 102 -5.00 8.01 7.31
C GLY A 102 -4.44 8.96 8.39
N GLU A 103 -5.24 9.88 8.93
CA GLU A 103 -4.93 10.58 10.18
C GLU A 103 -5.06 9.61 11.36
N LYS A 104 -4.30 9.82 12.43
CA LYS A 104 -4.33 8.93 13.59
C LYS A 104 -5.31 9.52 14.63
N ARG A 105 -6.61 9.20 14.54
CA ARG A 105 -7.62 9.70 15.50
C ARG A 105 -8.04 8.65 16.52
N TRP A 106 -7.03 8.09 17.21
CA TRP A 106 -7.17 7.05 18.24
C TRP A 106 -8.26 7.34 19.30
N ARG A 107 -8.46 8.62 19.65
CA ARG A 107 -9.45 9.05 20.66
C ARG A 107 -10.92 8.83 20.29
N ARG A 108 -11.25 8.39 19.07
CA ARG A 108 -12.66 8.20 18.66
C ARG A 108 -13.20 6.79 18.92
N TYR A 109 -12.34 5.82 19.17
CA TYR A 109 -12.71 4.41 19.23
C TYR A 109 -12.45 3.77 20.60
N GLU A 110 -12.13 4.56 21.63
CA GLU A 110 -11.94 4.06 23.01
C GLU A 110 -13.28 3.72 23.70
N ASP A 111 -14.42 4.14 23.14
CA ASP A 111 -15.77 3.97 23.71
C ASP A 111 -16.64 2.91 22.97
N GLN A 112 -16.05 2.03 22.14
CA GLN A 112 -16.76 0.98 21.40
C GLN A 112 -16.43 -0.44 21.88
#